data_AF-A0A9D1SDT3-F1
#
_entry.id   AF-A0A9D1SDT3-F1
#
_cell.length_a   1.000
_cell.length_b   1.000
_cell.length_c   1.000
_cell.angle_alpha   90.00
_cell.angle_beta   90.00
_cell.angle_gamma   90.00
#
_symmetry.space_group_name_H-M   'P 1'
#
loop_
_entity.id
_entity.type
_entity.pdbx_description
1 polymer ?
#
loop_
_entity_poly.entity_id
_entity_poly.type
_entity_poly.pdbx_seq_one_letter_code
_entity_poly.pdbx_strand_id
1 'polypeptide(L)'
;MDIRLSACLIYAYANLSVGMIQRARYALTVVQEMRAAATEKQPEMRAALSFVLSTAAVLLHLPLPEKLPPMQEFLPMLPMGIRMFSLYVTAHYTYLQKDYPKSLGIVEATLGMQTEVYPIPCIYLHLVAVMDYMSLKQTDKAKQHLLAAWELARPDDLIEGFGEHHGLLGGMLEAVMKPAYPEDFKRIIAITYRFSAGWRKIHNPDTGHDVADNLTTTEFAASMLAARGWTNQEIASHMNISVNTVKYHITNAMQKLDIGSRQDLKKYMLL
;
A
#
# COMPACT_ATOMS: atom_id res chain seq x y z
N MET A 1 -2.09 10.40 -21.89
CA MET A 1 -2.61 10.81 -20.57
C MET A 1 -2.45 12.31 -20.47
N ASP A 2 -3.49 13.04 -20.03
CA ASP A 2 -3.36 14.48 -19.80
C ASP A 2 -2.29 14.72 -18.72
N ILE A 3 -1.26 15.50 -19.06
CA ILE A 3 -0.12 15.83 -18.19
C ILE A 3 -0.61 16.36 -16.84
N ARG A 4 -1.72 17.10 -16.86
CA ARG A 4 -2.30 17.70 -15.66
C ARG A 4 -2.77 16.67 -14.64
N LEU A 5 -3.36 15.56 -15.09
CA LEU A 5 -3.86 14.50 -14.21
C LEU A 5 -2.73 13.75 -13.49
N SER A 6 -1.67 13.37 -14.23
CA SER A 6 -0.47 12.78 -13.63
C SER A 6 0.22 13.75 -12.68
N ALA A 7 0.30 15.03 -13.05
CA ALA A 7 0.90 16.05 -12.20
C ALA A 7 0.13 16.20 -10.89
N CYS A 8 -1.20 16.18 -10.91
CA CYS A 8 -2.02 16.21 -9.70
C CYS A 8 -1.73 15.01 -8.78
N LEU A 9 -1.67 13.79 -9.32
CA LEU A 9 -1.39 12.60 -8.52
C LEU A 9 0.02 12.67 -7.89
N ILE A 10 1.05 12.95 -8.69
CA ILE A 10 2.43 13.08 -8.21
C ILE A 10 2.53 14.20 -7.17
N TYR A 11 1.93 15.35 -7.44
CA TYR A 11 1.94 16.49 -6.52
C TYR A 11 1.25 16.16 -5.19
N ALA A 12 0.12 15.42 -5.23
CA ALA A 12 -0.58 15.02 -4.03
C ALA A 12 0.30 14.14 -3.13
N TYR A 13 0.89 13.07 -3.68
CA TYR A 13 1.69 12.10 -2.94
C TYR A 13 3.06 12.63 -2.51
N ALA A 14 3.68 13.51 -3.32
CA ALA A 14 4.90 14.22 -2.94
C ALA A 14 4.65 15.14 -1.73
N ASN A 15 3.59 15.96 -1.78
CA ASN A 15 3.24 16.87 -0.68
C ASN A 15 2.77 16.11 0.57
N LEU A 16 2.10 14.96 0.40
CA LEU A 16 1.73 14.06 1.49
C LEU A 16 2.98 13.66 2.29
N SER A 17 4.01 13.16 1.59
CA SER A 17 5.25 12.66 2.20
C SER A 17 6.09 13.74 2.88
N VAL A 18 5.93 15.01 2.53
CA VAL A 18 6.61 16.13 3.22
C VAL A 18 5.71 16.88 4.22
N GLY A 19 4.53 16.32 4.54
CA GLY A 19 3.62 16.87 5.54
C GLY A 19 2.83 18.11 5.10
N MET A 20 2.86 18.47 3.81
CA MET A 20 2.14 19.61 3.23
C MET A 20 0.68 19.22 2.90
N ILE A 21 -0.08 18.84 3.92
CA ILE A 21 -1.40 18.20 3.78
C ILE A 21 -2.40 19.06 3.02
N GLN A 22 -2.39 20.38 3.21
CA GLN A 22 -3.29 21.29 2.49
C GLN A 22 -3.02 21.27 0.97
N ARG A 23 -1.75 21.15 0.56
CA ARG A 23 -1.38 21.03 -0.85
C ARG A 23 -1.76 19.66 -1.42
N ALA A 24 -1.60 18.60 -0.62
CA ALA A 24 -2.05 17.27 -1.01
C ALA A 24 -3.57 17.24 -1.24
N ARG A 25 -4.35 17.78 -0.29
CA ARG A 25 -5.81 17.89 -0.40
C ARG A 25 -6.24 18.74 -1.60
N TYR A 26 -5.59 19.89 -1.83
CA TYR A 26 -5.85 20.72 -2.99
C TYR A 26 -5.75 19.93 -4.31
N ALA A 27 -4.68 19.15 -4.51
CA ALA A 27 -4.53 18.36 -5.72
C ALA A 27 -5.59 17.25 -5.86
N LEU A 28 -6.00 16.62 -4.75
CA LEU A 28 -7.10 15.66 -4.76
C LEU A 28 -8.44 16.31 -5.16
N THR A 29 -8.73 17.50 -4.61
CA THR A 29 -9.92 18.28 -4.97
C THR A 29 -9.92 18.68 -6.44
N VAL A 30 -8.78 19.11 -6.98
CA VAL A 30 -8.65 19.49 -8.40
C VAL A 30 -9.02 18.32 -9.33
N VAL A 31 -8.62 17.09 -9.01
CA VAL A 31 -9.01 15.90 -9.81
C VAL A 31 -10.52 15.63 -9.71
N GLN A 32 -11.11 15.81 -8.53
CA GLN A 32 -12.57 15.67 -8.35
C GLN A 32 -13.36 16.71 -9.14
N GLU A 33 -12.90 17.96 -9.17
CA GLU A 33 -13.53 19.04 -9.97
C GLU A 33 -13.44 18.76 -11.47
N MET A 34 -12.29 18.27 -11.95
CA MET A 34 -12.13 17.86 -13.35
C MET A 34 -13.12 16.76 -13.75
N ARG A 35 -13.41 15.83 -12.83
CA ARG A 35 -14.40 14.80 -13.06
C ARG A 35 -15.80 15.39 -13.27
N ALA A 36 -16.19 16.38 -12.47
CA ALA A 36 -17.49 17.04 -12.60
C ALA A 36 -17.62 17.80 -13.93
N ALA A 37 -16.50 18.31 -14.47
CA ALA A 37 -16.46 19.02 -15.74
C ALA A 37 -16.32 18.08 -16.97
N ALA A 38 -15.94 16.81 -16.78
CA ALA A 38 -15.73 15.88 -17.87
C ALA A 38 -17.05 15.48 -18.53
N THR A 39 -17.13 15.60 -19.84
CA THR A 39 -18.33 15.27 -20.63
C THR A 39 -18.23 13.87 -21.23
N GLU A 40 -19.37 13.28 -21.60
CA GLU A 40 -19.43 11.97 -22.28
C GLU A 40 -18.67 11.93 -23.61
N LYS A 41 -18.40 13.09 -24.22
CA LYS A 41 -17.68 13.24 -25.49
C LYS A 41 -16.15 13.10 -25.36
N GLN A 42 -15.62 12.79 -24.17
CA GLN A 42 -14.19 12.67 -23.90
C GLN A 42 -13.85 11.33 -23.19
N PRO A 43 -14.02 10.18 -23.87
CA PRO A 43 -13.90 8.87 -23.25
C PRO A 43 -12.51 8.59 -22.66
N GLU A 44 -11.42 8.97 -23.33
CA GLU A 44 -10.05 8.78 -22.84
C GLU A 44 -9.77 9.61 -21.59
N MET A 45 -10.32 10.83 -21.51
CA MET A 45 -10.22 11.69 -20.33
C MET A 45 -10.95 11.05 -19.14
N ARG A 46 -12.16 10.52 -19.37
CA ARG A 46 -12.91 9.81 -18.30
C ARG A 46 -12.16 8.57 -17.83
N ALA A 47 -11.51 7.84 -18.74
CA ALA A 47 -10.71 6.68 -18.37
C ALA A 47 -9.50 7.07 -17.50
N ALA A 48 -8.78 8.12 -17.89
CA ALA A 48 -7.67 8.64 -17.10
C ALA A 48 -8.12 9.18 -15.73
N LEU A 49 -9.22 9.92 -15.67
CA LEU A 49 -9.83 10.39 -14.41
C LEU A 49 -10.23 9.23 -13.51
N SER A 50 -10.86 8.19 -14.06
CA SER A 50 -11.27 7.01 -13.30
C SER A 50 -10.07 6.29 -12.70
N PHE A 51 -8.99 6.15 -13.48
CA PHE A 51 -7.73 5.60 -13.00
C PHE A 51 -7.12 6.44 -11.86
N VAL A 52 -6.98 7.76 -12.04
CA VAL A 52 -6.34 8.64 -11.05
C VAL A 52 -7.14 8.71 -9.76
N LEU A 53 -8.47 8.85 -9.85
CA LEU A 53 -9.35 8.89 -8.69
C LEU A 53 -9.34 7.56 -7.92
N SER A 54 -9.40 6.43 -8.63
CA SER A 54 -9.32 5.11 -7.99
C SER A 54 -7.96 4.91 -7.33
N THR A 55 -6.87 5.29 -8.01
CA THR A 55 -5.51 5.21 -7.47
C THR A 55 -5.39 6.02 -6.19
N ALA A 56 -5.83 7.29 -6.22
CA ALA A 56 -5.77 8.17 -5.08
C ALA A 56 -6.58 7.64 -3.89
N ALA A 57 -7.80 7.15 -4.12
CA ALA A 57 -8.65 6.59 -3.08
C ALA A 57 -8.06 5.30 -2.48
N VAL A 58 -7.65 4.35 -3.32
CA VAL A 58 -7.14 3.05 -2.87
C VAL A 58 -5.85 3.20 -2.08
N LEU A 59 -4.88 3.98 -2.56
CA LEU A 59 -3.61 4.17 -1.85
C LEU A 59 -3.77 4.96 -0.53
N LEU A 60 -4.77 5.85 -0.42
CA LEU A 60 -5.13 6.52 0.84
C LEU A 60 -6.11 5.69 1.70
N HIS A 61 -6.50 4.51 1.24
CA HIS A 61 -7.54 3.65 1.83
C HIS A 61 -8.84 4.42 2.12
N LEU A 62 -9.24 5.29 1.20
CA LEU A 62 -10.50 6.04 1.24
C LEU A 62 -11.59 5.27 0.50
N PRO A 63 -12.87 5.55 0.80
CA PRO A 63 -13.97 5.06 -0.01
C PRO A 63 -13.79 5.43 -1.49
N LEU A 64 -14.08 4.50 -2.38
CA LEU A 64 -14.08 4.79 -3.80
C LEU A 64 -15.12 5.87 -4.11
N PRO A 65 -14.80 6.83 -4.99
CA PRO A 65 -15.78 7.82 -5.44
C PRO A 65 -17.03 7.15 -6.03
N GLU A 66 -18.21 7.67 -5.70
CA GLU A 66 -19.46 7.18 -6.26
C GLU A 66 -19.46 7.26 -7.79
N LYS A 67 -20.17 6.34 -8.46
CA LYS A 67 -20.39 6.34 -9.92
C LYS A 67 -19.12 6.22 -10.77
N LEU A 68 -18.06 5.59 -10.27
CA LEU A 68 -16.93 5.22 -11.13
C LEU A 68 -17.40 4.20 -12.19
N PRO A 69 -17.01 4.36 -13.46
CA PRO A 69 -17.37 3.38 -14.48
C PRO A 69 -16.73 2.01 -14.14
N PRO A 70 -17.38 0.90 -14.50
CA PRO A 70 -16.78 -0.42 -14.40
C PRO A 70 -15.40 -0.46 -15.06
N MET A 71 -14.48 -1.21 -14.44
CA MET A 71 -13.11 -1.34 -14.93
C MET A 71 -13.06 -1.79 -16.40
N GLN A 72 -13.95 -2.69 -16.80
CA GLN A 72 -14.05 -3.21 -18.16
C GLN A 72 -14.30 -2.11 -19.20
N GLU A 73 -14.94 -1.00 -18.81
CA GLU A 73 -15.22 0.11 -19.71
C GLU A 73 -14.00 1.00 -19.95
N PHE A 74 -13.16 1.24 -18.93
CA PHE A 74 -12.07 2.20 -19.03
C PHE A 74 -10.68 1.57 -19.20
N LEU A 75 -10.46 0.35 -18.72
CA LEU A 75 -9.16 -0.33 -18.77
C LEU A 75 -8.61 -0.48 -20.21
N PRO A 76 -9.41 -0.82 -21.24
CA PRO A 76 -8.93 -0.92 -22.61
C PRO A 76 -8.46 0.43 -23.19
N MET A 77 -8.94 1.54 -22.65
CA MET A 77 -8.58 2.90 -23.08
C MET A 77 -7.26 3.40 -22.49
N LEU A 78 -6.72 2.71 -21.48
CA LEU A 78 -5.46 3.10 -20.85
C LEU A 78 -4.25 2.54 -21.63
N PRO A 79 -3.14 3.31 -21.72
CA PRO A 79 -1.85 2.80 -22.19
C PRO A 79 -1.38 1.62 -21.33
N MET A 80 -0.59 0.69 -21.91
CA MET A 80 -0.28 -0.59 -21.28
C MET A 80 0.30 -0.48 -19.85
N GLY A 81 1.32 0.37 -19.64
CA GLY A 81 1.88 0.55 -18.29
C GLY A 81 0.86 1.09 -17.27
N ILE A 82 0.02 2.04 -17.67
CA ILE A 82 -1.05 2.60 -16.81
C ILE A 82 -2.15 1.56 -16.58
N ARG A 83 -2.44 0.73 -17.59
CA ARG A 83 -3.37 -0.38 -17.49
C ARG A 83 -2.91 -1.39 -16.44
N MET A 84 -1.64 -1.79 -16.47
CA MET A 84 -1.06 -2.68 -15.46
C MET A 84 -1.09 -2.05 -14.06
N PHE A 85 -0.79 -0.76 -13.95
CA PHE A 85 -0.91 -0.06 -12.67
C PHE A 85 -2.36 -0.02 -12.17
N SER A 86 -3.33 0.14 -13.08
CA SER A 86 -4.76 0.08 -12.75
C SER A 86 -5.18 -1.31 -12.24
N LEU A 87 -4.55 -2.38 -12.74
CA LEU A 87 -4.76 -3.75 -12.24
C LEU A 87 -4.14 -3.94 -10.85
N TYR A 88 -2.97 -3.34 -10.58
CA TYR A 88 -2.45 -3.23 -9.21
C TYR A 88 -3.44 -2.53 -8.28
N VAL A 89 -3.98 -1.37 -8.68
CA VAL A 89 -4.96 -0.62 -7.87
C VAL A 89 -6.20 -1.46 -7.60
N THR A 90 -6.62 -2.26 -8.58
CA THR A 90 -7.75 -3.19 -8.42
C THR A 90 -7.43 -4.33 -7.45
N ALA A 91 -6.25 -4.94 -7.58
CA ALA A 91 -5.79 -5.97 -6.66
C ALA A 91 -5.72 -5.40 -5.23
N HIS A 92 -5.11 -4.24 -5.04
CA HIS A 92 -5.02 -3.58 -3.74
C HIS A 92 -6.39 -3.24 -3.18
N TYR A 93 -7.32 -2.72 -3.97
CA TYR A 93 -8.71 -2.53 -3.53
C TYR A 93 -9.36 -3.85 -3.08
N THR A 94 -9.15 -4.93 -3.85
CA THR A 94 -9.68 -6.26 -3.54
C THR A 94 -9.06 -6.84 -2.26
N TYR A 95 -7.77 -6.61 -2.03
CA TYR A 95 -7.08 -6.90 -0.77
C TYR A 95 -7.73 -6.18 0.41
N LEU A 96 -8.06 -4.88 0.27
CA LEU A 96 -8.74 -4.10 1.32
C LEU A 96 -10.15 -4.64 1.61
N GLN A 97 -10.81 -5.31 0.64
CA GLN A 97 -12.06 -6.04 0.85
C GLN A 97 -11.86 -7.44 1.46
N LYS A 98 -10.61 -7.81 1.79
CA LYS A 98 -10.20 -9.10 2.38
C LYS A 98 -10.39 -10.31 1.47
N ASP A 99 -10.57 -10.10 0.17
CA ASP A 99 -10.64 -11.16 -0.84
C ASP A 99 -9.24 -11.43 -1.42
N TYR A 100 -8.35 -11.92 -0.56
CA TYR A 100 -6.94 -12.15 -0.89
C TYR A 100 -6.74 -13.12 -2.07
N PRO A 101 -7.49 -14.24 -2.19
CA PRO A 101 -7.36 -15.13 -3.34
C PRO A 101 -7.71 -14.45 -4.67
N LYS A 102 -8.75 -13.60 -4.69
CA LYS A 102 -9.12 -12.85 -5.89
C LYS A 102 -8.09 -11.76 -6.22
N SER A 103 -7.57 -11.07 -5.22
CA SER A 103 -6.47 -10.11 -5.39
C SER A 103 -5.26 -10.78 -6.02
N LEU A 104 -4.80 -11.93 -5.48
CA LEU A 104 -3.73 -12.73 -6.08
C LEU A 104 -4.05 -13.16 -7.51
N GLY A 105 -5.29 -13.59 -7.78
CA GLY A 105 -5.72 -13.95 -9.14
C GLY A 105 -5.52 -12.80 -10.13
N ILE A 106 -5.81 -11.55 -9.73
CA ILE A 106 -5.55 -10.36 -10.55
C ILE A 106 -4.05 -10.18 -10.75
N VAL A 107 -3.25 -10.30 -9.69
CA VAL A 107 -1.79 -10.09 -9.76
C VAL A 107 -1.11 -11.11 -10.67
N GLU A 108 -1.32 -12.41 -10.42
CA GLU A 108 -0.68 -13.50 -11.14
C GLU A 108 -1.09 -13.51 -12.61
N ALA A 109 -2.36 -13.25 -12.91
CA ALA A 109 -2.82 -13.13 -14.30
C ALA A 109 -2.15 -11.93 -15.01
N THR A 110 -2.04 -10.78 -14.33
CA THR A 110 -1.41 -9.59 -14.89
C THR A 110 0.07 -9.81 -15.17
N LEU A 111 0.81 -10.38 -14.22
CA LEU A 111 2.24 -10.68 -14.36
C LEU A 111 2.50 -11.80 -15.38
N GLY A 112 1.62 -12.80 -15.47
CA GLY A 112 1.76 -13.92 -16.40
C GLY A 112 1.41 -13.58 -17.85
N MET A 113 0.59 -12.55 -18.08
CA MET A 113 0.18 -12.11 -19.42
C MET A 113 1.01 -10.94 -19.97
N GLN A 114 1.96 -10.39 -19.20
CA GLN A 114 2.77 -9.27 -19.65
C GLN A 114 3.65 -9.68 -20.84
N THR A 115 3.63 -8.90 -21.92
CA THR A 115 4.52 -9.10 -23.08
C THR A 115 5.80 -8.25 -22.99
N GLU A 116 5.78 -7.23 -22.14
CA GLU A 116 6.86 -6.29 -21.89
C GLU A 116 6.92 -5.98 -20.40
N VAL A 117 8.12 -5.68 -19.89
CA VAL A 117 8.30 -5.33 -18.48
C VAL A 117 8.05 -3.83 -18.29
N TYR A 118 7.07 -3.50 -17.45
CA TYR A 118 6.82 -2.15 -16.95
C TYR A 118 7.23 -2.10 -15.47
N PRO A 119 8.46 -1.64 -15.12
CA PRO A 119 9.02 -1.86 -13.79
C PRO A 119 8.16 -1.35 -12.64
N ILE A 120 7.65 -0.11 -12.73
CA ILE A 120 6.81 0.49 -11.68
C ILE A 120 5.55 -0.34 -11.42
N PRO A 121 4.66 -0.60 -12.41
CA PRO A 121 3.52 -1.50 -12.21
C PRO A 121 3.90 -2.88 -11.65
N CYS A 122 4.97 -3.50 -12.15
CA CYS A 122 5.38 -4.84 -11.70
C CYS A 122 5.84 -4.84 -10.24
N ILE A 123 6.60 -3.83 -9.80
CA ILE A 123 6.99 -3.67 -8.39
C ILE A 123 5.74 -3.61 -7.51
N TYR A 124 4.78 -2.73 -7.83
CA TYR A 124 3.56 -2.58 -7.03
C TYR A 124 2.66 -3.83 -7.07
N LEU A 125 2.58 -4.54 -8.21
CA LEU A 125 1.91 -5.84 -8.32
C LEU A 125 2.55 -6.89 -7.42
N HIS A 126 3.88 -7.00 -7.41
CA HIS A 126 4.57 -7.91 -6.50
C HIS A 126 4.32 -7.53 -5.04
N LEU A 127 4.37 -6.25 -4.67
CA LEU A 127 4.12 -5.79 -3.30
C LEU A 127 2.71 -6.13 -2.81
N VAL A 128 1.67 -5.97 -3.64
CA VAL A 128 0.32 -6.40 -3.23
C VAL A 128 0.21 -7.93 -3.12
N ALA A 129 0.91 -8.71 -3.96
CA ALA A 129 1.01 -10.15 -3.74
C ALA A 129 1.73 -10.52 -2.43
N VAL A 130 2.74 -9.76 -2.00
CA VAL A 130 3.34 -9.93 -0.67
C VAL A 130 2.27 -9.73 0.41
N MET A 131 1.47 -8.66 0.30
CA MET A 131 0.40 -8.38 1.24
C MET A 131 -0.61 -9.53 1.31
N ASP A 132 -1.07 -10.01 0.15
CA ASP A 132 -2.02 -11.13 0.04
C ASP A 132 -1.46 -12.43 0.64
N TYR A 133 -0.24 -12.84 0.24
CA TYR A 133 0.37 -14.06 0.75
C TYR A 133 0.63 -13.99 2.25
N MET A 134 0.98 -12.81 2.78
CA MET A 134 1.10 -12.61 4.24
C MET A 134 -0.25 -12.73 4.96
N SER A 135 -1.33 -12.21 4.37
CA SER A 135 -2.69 -12.42 4.88
C SER A 135 -3.12 -13.89 4.84
N LEU A 136 -2.60 -14.67 3.90
CA LEU A 136 -2.82 -16.12 3.78
C LEU A 136 -1.78 -16.98 4.54
N LYS A 137 -0.89 -16.36 5.33
CA LYS A 137 0.23 -17.01 6.05
C LYS A 137 1.16 -17.85 5.15
N GLN A 138 1.30 -17.51 3.87
CA GLN A 138 2.20 -18.17 2.91
C GLN A 138 3.51 -17.38 2.78
N THR A 139 4.34 -17.41 3.82
CA THR A 139 5.56 -16.58 3.95
C THR A 139 6.59 -16.81 2.83
N ASP A 140 6.73 -18.05 2.35
CA ASP A 140 7.72 -18.37 1.33
C ASP A 140 7.37 -17.73 -0.02
N LYS A 141 6.08 -17.73 -0.38
CA LYS A 141 5.60 -17.04 -1.59
C LYS A 141 5.67 -15.53 -1.43
N ALA A 142 5.31 -15.01 -0.25
CA ALA A 142 5.49 -13.59 0.07
C ALA A 142 6.96 -13.16 -0.11
N LYS A 143 7.92 -14.00 0.34
CA LYS A 143 9.35 -13.77 0.14
C LYS A 143 9.77 -13.78 -1.32
N GLN A 144 9.25 -14.71 -2.12
CA GLN A 144 9.53 -14.77 -3.56
C GLN A 144 9.08 -13.48 -4.27
N HIS A 145 7.85 -13.00 -4.01
CA HIS A 145 7.38 -11.75 -4.59
C HIS A 145 8.15 -10.53 -4.09
N LEU A 146 8.52 -10.47 -2.80
CA LEU A 146 9.32 -9.37 -2.27
C LEU A 146 10.69 -9.28 -2.98
N LEU A 147 11.36 -10.42 -3.16
CA LEU A 147 12.65 -10.47 -3.84
C LEU A 147 12.53 -10.14 -5.33
N ALA A 148 11.45 -10.59 -6.00
CA ALA A 148 11.18 -10.19 -7.38
C ALA A 148 10.95 -8.68 -7.51
N ALA A 149 10.19 -8.07 -6.60
CA ALA A 149 10.04 -6.62 -6.53
C ALA A 149 11.39 -5.93 -6.32
N TRP A 150 12.23 -6.46 -5.42
CA TRP A 150 13.52 -5.88 -5.10
C TRP A 150 14.50 -5.91 -6.28
N GLU A 151 14.59 -7.03 -7.00
CA GLU A 151 15.46 -7.13 -8.18
C GLU A 151 15.03 -6.17 -9.31
N LEU A 152 13.73 -5.88 -9.44
CA LEU A 152 13.23 -4.86 -10.37
C LEU A 152 13.51 -3.43 -9.89
N ALA A 153 13.44 -3.18 -8.58
CA ALA A 153 13.55 -1.83 -8.02
C ALA A 153 14.99 -1.35 -7.84
N ARG A 154 15.91 -2.25 -7.45
CA ARG A 154 17.28 -1.92 -7.05
C ARG A 154 18.10 -1.17 -8.12
N PRO A 155 18.05 -1.52 -9.42
CA PRO A 155 18.89 -0.85 -10.43
C PRO A 155 18.63 0.65 -10.57
N ASP A 156 17.37 1.06 -10.41
CA ASP A 156 16.90 2.43 -10.62
C ASP A 156 16.48 3.14 -9.32
N ASP A 157 16.78 2.52 -8.17
CA ASP A 157 16.46 3.04 -6.83
C ASP A 157 14.96 3.31 -6.59
N LEU A 158 14.08 2.50 -7.19
CA LEU A 158 12.61 2.63 -7.10
C LEU A 158 12.05 2.04 -5.79
N ILE A 159 12.45 2.61 -4.66
CA ILE A 159 12.20 2.03 -3.32
C ILE A 159 10.95 2.56 -2.61
N GLU A 160 10.30 3.60 -3.15
CA GLU A 160 9.11 4.25 -2.58
C GLU A 160 8.00 3.27 -2.25
N GLY A 161 7.66 2.38 -3.18
CA GLY A 161 6.57 1.41 -3.02
C GLY A 161 6.73 0.52 -1.78
N PHE A 162 7.96 0.12 -1.44
CA PHE A 162 8.23 -0.68 -0.25
C PHE A 162 7.91 0.10 1.04
N GLY A 163 8.26 1.38 1.06
CA GLY A 163 8.02 2.26 2.20
C GLY A 163 6.54 2.58 2.38
N GLU A 164 5.84 2.85 1.27
CA GLU A 164 4.41 3.14 1.21
C GLU A 164 3.54 1.97 1.70
N HIS A 165 3.95 0.73 1.41
CA HIS A 165 3.19 -0.48 1.76
C HIS A 165 3.67 -1.16 3.05
N HIS A 166 4.73 -0.65 3.72
CA HIS A 166 5.38 -1.31 4.87
C HIS A 166 4.39 -1.91 5.87
N GLY A 167 3.38 -1.14 6.29
CA GLY A 167 2.40 -1.56 7.28
C GLY A 167 1.57 -2.79 6.87
N LEU A 168 1.39 -3.03 5.57
CA LEU A 168 0.62 -4.14 5.02
C LEU A 168 1.49 -5.35 4.67
N LEU A 169 2.80 -5.14 4.43
CA LEU A 169 3.77 -6.19 4.07
C LEU A 169 4.04 -7.21 5.19
N GLY A 170 3.40 -7.08 6.36
CA GLY A 170 3.40 -8.13 7.39
C GLY A 170 4.79 -8.46 7.93
N GLY A 171 5.65 -7.47 8.16
CA GLY A 171 6.99 -7.70 8.70
C GLY A 171 7.99 -8.31 7.71
N MET A 172 7.64 -8.41 6.42
CA MET A 172 8.51 -8.99 5.39
C MET A 172 9.79 -8.19 5.17
N LEU A 173 9.74 -6.87 5.33
CA LEU A 173 10.92 -6.02 5.25
C LEU A 173 11.88 -6.29 6.42
N GLU A 174 11.35 -6.47 7.63
CA GLU A 174 12.12 -6.87 8.81
C GLU A 174 12.72 -8.27 8.67
N ALA A 175 11.97 -9.22 8.09
CA ALA A 175 12.40 -10.60 7.94
C ALA A 175 13.46 -10.79 6.85
N VAL A 176 13.37 -10.04 5.75
CA VAL A 176 14.18 -10.28 4.54
C VAL A 176 15.15 -9.13 4.27
N MET A 177 14.66 -7.89 4.24
CA MET A 177 15.48 -6.74 3.84
C MET A 177 16.45 -6.31 4.94
N LYS A 178 15.99 -6.27 6.19
CA LYS A 178 16.84 -5.88 7.33
C LYS A 178 18.14 -6.69 7.46
N PRO A 179 18.14 -8.04 7.36
CA PRO A 179 19.39 -8.82 7.42
C PRO A 179 20.21 -8.76 6.13
N ALA A 180 19.59 -8.75 4.95
CA ALA A 180 20.30 -8.84 3.67
C ALA A 180 20.75 -7.49 3.11
N TYR A 181 19.97 -6.44 3.34
CA TYR A 181 20.15 -5.09 2.79
C TYR A 181 19.90 -4.02 3.88
N PRO A 182 20.73 -3.97 4.94
CA PRO A 182 20.45 -3.15 6.13
C PRO A 182 20.40 -1.64 5.84
N GLU A 183 21.20 -1.13 4.91
CA GLU A 183 21.18 0.29 4.55
C GLU A 183 19.93 0.66 3.74
N ASP A 184 19.55 -0.17 2.77
CA ASP A 184 18.30 0.03 2.02
C ASP A 184 17.07 -0.13 2.91
N PHE A 185 17.10 -1.07 3.87
CA PHE A 185 16.06 -1.18 4.88
C PHE A 185 15.91 0.14 5.66
N LYS A 186 17.00 0.76 6.13
CA LYS A 186 16.92 2.07 6.81
C LYS A 186 16.33 3.15 5.90
N ARG A 187 16.72 3.20 4.62
CA ARG A 187 16.19 4.14 3.63
C ARG A 187 14.68 3.94 3.44
N ILE A 188 14.24 2.70 3.24
CA ILE A 188 12.82 2.33 3.12
C ILE A 188 12.04 2.73 4.38
N ILE A 189 12.58 2.49 5.58
CA ILE A 189 11.94 2.89 6.83
C ILE A 189 11.81 4.42 6.95
N ALA A 190 12.78 5.20 6.48
CA ALA A 190 12.65 6.66 6.43
C ALA A 190 11.50 7.10 5.50
N ILE A 191 11.27 6.38 4.39
CA ILE A 191 10.11 6.58 3.51
C ILE A 191 8.82 6.24 4.25
N THR A 192 8.77 5.11 4.96
CA THR A 192 7.59 4.72 5.75
C THR A 192 7.22 5.79 6.77
N TYR A 193 8.18 6.35 7.50
CA TYR A 193 7.89 7.39 8.49
C TYR A 193 7.28 8.65 7.86
N ARG A 194 7.90 9.18 6.80
CA ARG A 194 7.43 10.40 6.14
C ARG A 194 6.06 10.20 5.45
N PHE A 195 5.88 9.07 4.78
CA PHE A 195 4.65 8.72 4.08
C PHE A 195 3.51 8.48 5.06
N SER A 196 3.68 7.59 6.04
CA SER A 196 2.62 7.22 7.00
C SER A 196 2.16 8.41 7.84
N ALA A 197 3.07 9.31 8.22
CA ALA A 197 2.72 10.53 8.95
C ALA A 197 1.79 11.45 8.14
N GLY A 198 2.06 11.62 6.84
CA GLY A 198 1.19 12.38 5.96
C GLY A 198 -0.12 11.66 5.66
N TRP A 199 -0.01 10.37 5.33
CA TRP A 199 -1.13 9.48 5.02
C TRP A 199 -2.18 9.49 6.13
N ARG A 200 -1.79 9.34 7.40
CA ARG A 200 -2.72 9.35 8.55
C ARG A 200 -3.48 10.66 8.70
N LYS A 201 -2.88 11.81 8.33
CA LYS A 201 -3.54 13.12 8.38
C LYS A 201 -4.62 13.31 7.30
N ILE A 202 -4.66 12.42 6.31
CA ILE A 202 -5.76 12.35 5.33
C ILE A 202 -6.68 11.18 5.66
N HIS A 203 -6.13 9.98 5.87
CA HIS A 203 -6.91 8.77 6.13
C HIS A 203 -7.78 8.88 7.37
N ASN A 204 -7.19 9.10 8.56
CA ASN A 204 -7.90 9.01 9.83
C ASN A 204 -9.11 9.97 9.90
N PRO A 205 -8.99 11.27 9.53
CA PRO A 205 -10.13 12.18 9.55
C PRO A 205 -11.22 11.83 8.54
N ASP A 206 -10.85 11.30 7.37
CA ASP A 206 -11.79 11.08 6.27
C ASP A 206 -12.50 9.71 6.40
N THR A 207 -11.91 8.75 7.10
CA THR A 207 -12.52 7.42 7.36
C THR A 207 -13.09 7.26 8.77
N GLY A 208 -12.69 8.12 9.71
CA GLY A 208 -13.00 7.95 11.13
C GLY A 208 -12.21 6.82 11.81
N HIS A 209 -11.23 6.22 11.13
CA HIS A 209 -10.30 5.28 11.72
C HIS A 209 -9.23 5.99 12.56
N ASP A 210 -8.60 5.24 13.47
CA ASP A 210 -7.52 5.75 14.31
C ASP A 210 -6.25 4.91 14.15
N VAL A 211 -5.68 4.91 12.94
CA VAL A 211 -4.43 4.19 12.69
C VAL A 211 -3.29 4.83 13.50
N ALA A 212 -2.57 4.00 14.26
CA ALA A 212 -1.56 4.44 15.22
C ALA A 212 -0.48 5.36 14.64
N ASP A 213 -0.12 6.41 15.39
CA ASP A 213 0.91 7.38 15.00
C ASP A 213 2.19 7.35 15.82
N ASN A 214 2.17 6.69 16.97
CA ASN A 214 3.22 6.73 17.98
C ASN A 214 4.02 5.41 18.10
N LEU A 215 3.77 4.46 17.19
CA LEU A 215 4.51 3.19 17.11
C LEU A 215 5.74 3.32 16.21
N THR A 216 6.81 2.63 16.58
CA THR A 216 7.92 2.36 15.65
C THR A 216 7.44 1.42 14.54
N THR A 217 8.13 1.41 13.40
CA THR A 217 7.78 0.51 12.28
C THR A 217 7.82 -0.96 12.69
N THR A 218 8.77 -1.37 13.53
CA THR A 218 8.84 -2.75 14.05
C THR A 218 7.73 -3.07 15.06
N GLU A 219 7.38 -2.15 15.96
CA GLU A 219 6.22 -2.32 16.85
C GLU A 219 4.92 -2.42 16.05
N PHE A 220 4.78 -1.60 14.99
CA PHE A 220 3.64 -1.65 14.09
C PHE A 220 3.58 -2.99 13.35
N ALA A 221 4.68 -3.46 12.77
CA ALA A 221 4.74 -4.75 12.07
C ALA A 221 4.38 -5.94 12.98
N ALA A 222 4.93 -5.97 14.20
CA ALA A 222 4.60 -7.01 15.18
C ALA A 222 3.12 -6.93 15.61
N SER A 223 2.60 -5.72 15.83
CA SER A 223 1.20 -5.47 16.18
C SER A 223 0.23 -5.86 15.07
N MET A 224 0.58 -5.57 13.81
CA MET A 224 -0.18 -5.97 12.62
C MET A 224 -0.30 -7.50 12.53
N LEU A 225 0.81 -8.23 12.66
CA LEU A 225 0.80 -9.69 12.66
C LEU A 225 0.00 -10.25 13.84
N ALA A 226 0.16 -9.66 15.03
CA ALA A 226 -0.59 -10.04 16.22
C ALA A 226 -2.11 -9.84 16.04
N ALA A 227 -2.52 -8.73 15.42
CA ALA A 227 -3.91 -8.42 15.13
C ALA A 227 -4.49 -9.30 14.01
N ARG A 228 -3.65 -9.85 13.12
CA ARG A 228 -4.00 -10.92 12.14
C ARG A 228 -4.02 -12.33 12.75
N GLY A 229 -3.94 -12.46 14.07
CA GLY A 229 -4.04 -13.75 14.75
C GLY A 229 -2.77 -14.61 14.69
N TRP A 230 -1.61 -14.01 14.40
CA TRP A 230 -0.34 -14.72 14.56
C TRP A 230 0.01 -14.83 16.04
N THR A 231 0.54 -15.97 16.47
CA THR A 231 1.07 -16.21 17.81
C THR A 231 2.44 -15.53 17.97
N ASN A 232 2.90 -15.33 19.22
CA ASN A 232 4.22 -14.74 19.43
C ASN A 232 5.35 -15.63 18.90
N GLN A 233 5.14 -16.95 18.89
CA GLN A 233 6.06 -17.92 18.32
C GLN A 233 6.14 -17.80 16.80
N GLU A 234 4.98 -17.71 16.12
CA GLU A 234 4.92 -17.50 14.67
C GLU A 234 5.58 -16.16 14.29
N ILE A 235 5.27 -15.07 15.00
CA ILE A 235 5.87 -13.74 14.75
C ILE A 235 7.38 -13.78 14.96
N ALA A 236 7.85 -14.40 16.05
CA ALA A 236 9.27 -14.53 16.37
C ALA A 236 10.03 -15.28 15.27
N SER A 237 9.48 -16.42 14.84
CA SER A 237 10.04 -17.23 13.76
C SER A 237 10.08 -16.45 12.44
N HIS A 238 9.00 -15.74 12.10
CA HIS A 238 8.89 -14.99 10.86
C HIS A 238 9.84 -13.80 10.80
N MET A 239 9.87 -12.98 11.85
CA MET A 239 10.71 -11.78 11.91
C MET A 239 12.17 -12.08 12.30
N ASN A 240 12.52 -13.36 12.52
CA ASN A 240 13.84 -13.81 12.98
C ASN A 240 14.32 -13.08 14.26
N ILE A 241 13.43 -13.02 15.26
CA ILE A 241 13.70 -12.42 16.58
C ILE A 241 13.23 -13.35 17.70
N SER A 242 13.63 -13.08 18.95
CA SER A 242 13.17 -13.90 20.08
C SER A 242 11.69 -13.66 20.41
N VAL A 243 11.01 -14.67 20.97
CA VAL A 243 9.64 -14.55 21.50
C VAL A 243 9.55 -13.45 22.57
N ASN A 244 10.60 -13.26 23.37
CA ASN A 244 10.66 -12.19 24.36
C ASN A 244 10.71 -10.80 23.72
N THR A 245 11.42 -10.66 22.60
CA THR A 245 11.46 -9.42 21.81
C THR A 245 10.08 -9.11 21.22
N VAL A 246 9.35 -10.12 20.73
CA VAL A 246 7.96 -9.96 20.27
C VAL A 246 7.06 -9.49 21.42
N LYS A 247 7.13 -10.13 22.59
CA LYS A 247 6.37 -9.72 23.78
C LYS A 247 6.67 -8.27 24.13
N TYR A 248 7.94 -7.89 24.15
CA TYR A 248 8.37 -6.52 24.41
C TYR A 248 7.74 -5.52 23.43
N HIS A 249 7.81 -5.77 22.12
CA HIS A 249 7.19 -4.89 21.12
C HIS A 249 5.68 -4.76 21.28
N ILE A 250 4.98 -5.88 21.49
CA ILE A 250 3.51 -5.88 21.68
C ILE A 250 3.13 -5.15 22.97
N THR A 251 3.83 -5.39 24.08
CA THR A 251 3.57 -4.71 25.35
C THR A 251 3.80 -3.21 25.25
N ASN A 252 4.91 -2.78 24.63
CA ASN A 252 5.15 -1.35 24.42
C ASN A 252 4.09 -0.72 23.51
N ALA A 253 3.69 -1.40 22.44
CA ALA A 253 2.64 -0.90 21.56
C ALA A 253 1.31 -0.75 22.32
N MET A 254 0.92 -1.74 23.12
CA MET A 254 -0.29 -1.68 23.95
C MET A 254 -0.24 -0.53 24.97
N GLN A 255 0.91 -0.29 25.60
CA GLN A 255 1.10 0.84 26.51
C GLN A 255 0.98 2.19 25.80
N LYS A 256 1.60 2.32 24.63
CA LYS A 256 1.55 3.55 23.82
C LYS A 256 0.14 3.85 23.30
N LEU A 257 -0.66 2.82 23.04
CA LEU A 257 -2.03 2.93 22.56
C LEU A 257 -3.07 2.95 23.70
N ASP A 258 -2.64 2.88 24.95
CA ASP A 258 -3.49 2.80 26.15
C ASP A 258 -4.57 1.70 26.06
N ILE A 259 -4.15 0.48 25.68
CA ILE A 259 -5.05 -0.67 25.59
C ILE A 259 -4.65 -1.81 26.54
N GLY A 260 -5.66 -2.44 27.14
CA GLY A 260 -5.47 -3.56 28.07
C GLY A 260 -5.39 -4.94 27.42
N SER A 261 -5.81 -5.09 26.15
CA SER A 261 -5.86 -6.38 25.47
C SER A 261 -5.17 -6.36 24.11
N ARG A 262 -4.44 -7.44 23.79
CA ARG A 262 -3.88 -7.69 22.45
C ARG A 262 -4.96 -7.64 21.37
N GLN A 263 -6.19 -8.06 21.68
CA GLN A 263 -7.29 -8.07 20.72
C GLN A 263 -7.72 -6.66 20.30
N ASP A 264 -7.44 -5.65 21.13
CA ASP A 264 -7.76 -4.25 20.83
C ASP A 264 -6.78 -3.61 19.84
N LEU A 265 -5.61 -4.23 19.59
CA LEU A 265 -4.66 -3.74 18.59
C LEU A 265 -5.34 -3.53 17.23
N LYS A 266 -6.29 -4.39 16.86
CA LYS A 266 -7.03 -4.29 15.59
C LYS A 266 -7.68 -2.94 15.34
N LYS A 267 -8.01 -2.17 16.39
CA LYS A 267 -8.62 -0.84 16.29
C LYS A 267 -7.65 0.21 15.71
N TYR A 268 -6.35 -0.02 15.88
CA TYR A 268 -5.28 0.92 15.52
C TYR A 268 -4.41 0.42 14.35
N MET A 269 -4.75 -0.75 13.79
CA MET A 269 -4.02 -1.46 12.74
C MET A 269 -4.75 -1.34 11.38
N LEU A 270 -4.05 -1.62 10.28
CA LEU A 270 -4.57 -1.59 8.91
C LEU A 270 -5.22 -2.94 8.53
N LEU A 271 -6.35 -3.28 9.16
CA LEU A 271 -7.05 -4.57 8.99
C LEU A 271 -8.43 -4.48 8.38
#